data_AF-A0A6I1DTE2-F1
#
_entry.id   AF-A0A6I1DTE2-F1
#
_cell.length_a   1.000
_cell.length_b   1.000
_cell.length_c   1.000
_cell.angle_alpha   90.00
_cell.angle_beta   90.00
_cell.angle_gamma   90.00
#
_symmetry.space_group_name_H-M   'P 1'
#
loop_
_entity.id
_entity.type
_entity.pdbx_description
1 polymer ?
#
loop_
_entity_poly.entity_id
_entity_poly.type
_entity_poly.pdbx_seq_one_letter_code
_entity_poly.pdbx_strand_id
1 'polypeptide(L)'
;CFTLHNPAVPVVKTTNCIIAASPEELPEPPPEQPCIRCGSCAEVCPANLLPQQLYWHAKNDDLEKAQHHNLMDCIECGACAYVCPSHIPLVQYYRYAKAEVRQQAADQLK
;
A
#
# COMPACT_ATOMS: atom_id res chain seq x y z
N CYS A 1 -8.37 -1.99 4.27
CA CYS A 1 -9.79 -1.58 4.30
C CYS A 1 -10.12 -0.96 2.95
N PHE A 2 -11.27 -1.26 2.37
CA PHE A 2 -11.74 -0.67 1.10
C PHE A 2 -13.24 -0.39 1.21
N THR A 3 -13.73 0.62 0.49
CA THR A 3 -15.14 1.01 0.50
C THR A 3 -15.98 0.05 -0.35
N LEU A 4 -17.10 -0.42 0.21
CA LEU A 4 -18.08 -1.21 -0.52
C LEU A 4 -19.08 -0.26 -1.21
N HIS A 5 -19.12 -0.31 -2.55
CA HIS A 5 -20.05 0.50 -3.35
C HIS A 5 -21.43 -0.15 -3.52
N ASN A 6 -21.53 -1.46 -3.23
CA ASN A 6 -22.76 -2.23 -3.35
C ASN A 6 -23.01 -3.03 -2.06
N PRO A 7 -24.14 -2.83 -1.36
CA PRO A 7 -24.45 -3.54 -0.13
C PRO A 7 -24.79 -5.03 -0.33
N ALA A 8 -25.01 -5.49 -1.56
CA ALA A 8 -25.28 -6.90 -1.85
C ALA A 8 -24.01 -7.78 -1.92
N VAL A 9 -22.82 -7.21 -1.67
CA VAL A 9 -21.56 -7.98 -1.67
C VAL A 9 -21.56 -8.94 -0.47
N PRO A 10 -21.34 -10.25 -0.69
CA PRO A 10 -21.37 -11.24 0.39
C PRO A 10 -20.15 -11.09 1.32
N VAL A 11 -20.38 -11.39 2.59
CA VAL A 11 -19.35 -11.50 3.63
C VAL A 11 -18.78 -12.93 3.60
N VAL A 12 -17.45 -13.06 3.65
CA VAL A 12 -16.77 -14.36 3.63
C VAL A 12 -16.07 -14.61 4.97
N LYS A 13 -15.61 -15.85 5.23
CA LYS A 13 -14.92 -16.22 6.47
C LYS A 13 -13.73 -15.29 6.82
N THR A 14 -13.11 -14.70 5.80
CA THR A 14 -11.96 -13.79 5.97
C THR A 14 -12.35 -12.34 6.22
N THR A 15 -13.64 -11.99 6.22
CA THR A 15 -14.11 -10.65 6.58
C THR A 15 -14.01 -10.46 8.09
N ASN A 16 -13.09 -9.58 8.51
CA ASN A 16 -12.85 -9.32 9.93
C ASN A 16 -13.86 -8.30 10.51
N CYS A 17 -14.12 -7.20 9.79
CA CYS A 17 -14.91 -6.08 10.28
C CYS A 17 -15.64 -5.36 9.13
N ILE A 18 -16.84 -4.86 9.41
CA ILE A 18 -17.61 -3.96 8.54
C ILE A 18 -17.79 -2.65 9.32
N ILE A 19 -17.40 -1.54 8.71
CA ILE A 19 -17.52 -0.21 9.33
C ILE A 19 -18.59 0.57 8.56
N ALA A 20 -19.71 0.82 9.21
CA ALA A 20 -20.79 1.66 8.71
C ALA A 20 -20.67 3.04 9.37
N ALA A 21 -19.84 3.90 8.78
CA ALA A 21 -19.59 5.25 9.27
C ALA A 21 -20.24 6.28 8.35
N SER A 22 -20.64 7.40 8.92
CA SER A 22 -21.01 8.61 8.19
C SER A 22 -19.77 9.31 7.60
N PRO A 23 -19.94 10.19 6.59
CA PRO A 23 -18.85 11.01 6.06
C PRO A 23 -18.20 11.94 7.10
N GLU A 24 -18.93 12.25 8.18
CA GLU A 24 -18.44 13.06 9.29
C GLU A 24 -17.51 12.26 10.21
N GLU A 25 -17.78 10.97 10.40
CA GLU A 25 -16.97 10.05 11.22
C GLU A 25 -15.74 9.52 10.46
N LEU A 26 -15.89 9.27 9.16
CA LEU A 26 -14.81 8.83 8.28
C LEU A 26 -14.80 9.69 7.01
N PRO A 27 -14.19 10.89 7.05
CA PRO A 27 -14.06 11.72 5.87
C PRO A 27 -13.15 11.07 4.84
N GLU A 28 -13.38 11.41 3.57
CA GLU A 28 -12.51 10.97 2.49
C GLU A 28 -11.08 11.52 2.70
N PRO A 29 -10.05 10.69 2.48
CA PRO A 29 -8.68 11.18 2.54
C PRO A 29 -8.48 12.25 1.46
N PRO A 30 -7.70 13.31 1.76
CA PRO A 30 -7.38 14.32 0.76
C PRO A 30 -6.62 13.69 -0.43
N PRO A 31 -6.70 14.30 -1.62
CA PRO A 31 -6.12 13.76 -2.83
C PRO A 31 -4.60 13.61 -2.71
N GLU A 32 -4.04 12.58 -3.33
CA GLU A 32 -2.60 12.36 -3.33
C GLU A 32 -1.85 13.59 -3.86
N GLN A 33 -0.79 13.98 -3.15
CA GLN A 33 0.10 15.05 -3.55
C GLN A 33 1.48 14.48 -3.92
N PRO A 34 2.31 15.21 -4.67
CA PRO A 34 3.68 14.81 -4.97
C PRO A 34 4.49 14.56 -3.70
N CYS A 35 5.37 13.55 -3.73
CA CYS A 35 6.27 13.25 -2.62
C CYS A 35 7.28 14.38 -2.43
N ILE A 36 7.27 15.02 -1.26
CA ILE A 36 8.21 16.11 -0.89
C ILE A 36 9.52 15.59 -0.28
N ARG A 37 9.72 14.27 -0.25
CA ARG A 37 10.90 13.59 0.31
C ARG A 37 11.21 13.92 1.78
N CYS A 38 10.19 14.06 2.63
CA CYS A 38 10.35 14.41 4.05
C CYS A 38 11.04 13.35 4.93
N GLY A 39 11.08 12.08 4.52
CA GLY A 39 11.73 10.99 5.29
C GLY A 39 10.86 10.31 6.36
N SER A 40 9.76 10.92 6.81
CA SER A 40 8.92 10.40 7.91
C SER A 40 8.43 8.96 7.73
N CYS A 41 8.22 8.53 6.48
CA CYS A 41 7.82 7.16 6.18
C CYS A 41 8.85 6.09 6.60
N ALA A 42 10.15 6.42 6.56
CA ALA A 42 11.21 5.50 6.96
C ALA A 42 11.34 5.41 8.49
N GLU A 43 11.18 6.55 9.18
CA GLU A 43 11.26 6.64 10.65
C GLU A 43 10.21 5.77 11.36
N VAL A 44 9.00 5.66 10.78
CA VAL A 44 7.91 4.88 11.37
C VAL A 44 7.81 3.45 10.86
N CYS A 45 8.71 3.02 9.97
CA CYS A 45 8.62 1.71 9.36
C CYS A 45 9.06 0.61 10.35
N PRO A 46 8.16 -0.29 10.80
CA PRO A 46 8.52 -1.33 11.76
C PRO A 46 9.44 -2.41 11.17
N ALA A 47 9.52 -2.50 9.84
CA ALA A 47 10.38 -3.43 9.11
C ALA A 47 11.73 -2.79 8.70
N ASN A 48 12.02 -1.55 9.12
CA ASN A 48 13.24 -0.82 8.77
C ASN A 48 13.54 -0.76 7.26
N LEU A 49 12.49 -0.64 6.44
CA LEU A 49 12.62 -0.48 5.00
C LEU A 49 12.83 0.99 4.61
N LEU A 50 13.03 1.23 3.31
CA LEU A 50 13.06 2.58 2.72
C LEU A 50 11.81 2.80 1.85
N PRO A 51 10.64 3.13 2.45
CA PRO A 51 9.39 3.30 1.71
C PRO A 51 9.48 4.33 0.58
N GLN A 52 10.28 5.38 0.76
CA GLN A 52 10.47 6.38 -0.27
C GLN A 52 11.02 5.76 -1.58
N GLN A 53 12.07 4.92 -1.49
CA GLN A 53 12.67 4.27 -2.66
C GLN A 53 11.73 3.22 -3.24
N LEU A 54 11.15 2.38 -2.37
CA LEU A 54 10.17 1.37 -2.78
C LEU A 54 9.00 1.99 -3.53
N TYR A 55 8.50 3.15 -3.10
CA TYR A 55 7.41 3.84 -3.77
C TYR A 55 7.80 4.29 -5.19
N TRP A 56 8.98 4.89 -5.35
CA TRP A 56 9.44 5.30 -6.68
C TRP A 56 9.61 4.11 -7.62
N HIS A 57 10.15 2.99 -7.14
CA HIS A 57 10.28 1.78 -7.95
C HIS A 57 8.92 1.13 -8.26
N ALA A 58 8.03 1.02 -7.27
CA ALA A 58 6.70 0.47 -7.47
C ALA A 58 5.85 1.33 -8.41
N LYS A 59 5.97 2.67 -8.35
CA LYS A 59 5.23 3.59 -9.21
C LYS A 59 5.71 3.56 -10.67
N ASN A 60 6.99 3.24 -10.90
CA ASN A 60 7.58 3.18 -12.22
C ASN A 60 7.60 1.76 -12.82
N ASP A 61 6.90 0.79 -12.22
CA ASP A 61 6.95 -0.63 -12.58
C ASP A 61 8.38 -1.24 -12.58
N ASP A 62 9.31 -0.64 -11.84
CA ASP A 62 10.70 -1.09 -11.65
C ASP A 62 10.76 -2.23 -10.60
N LEU A 63 10.09 -3.36 -10.88
CA LEU A 63 9.87 -4.42 -9.89
C LEU A 63 11.16 -5.11 -9.41
N GLU A 64 12.15 -5.25 -10.29
CA GLU A 64 13.45 -5.83 -9.95
C GLU A 64 14.18 -4.99 -8.88
N LYS A 65 14.20 -3.66 -9.06
CA LYS A 65 14.77 -2.75 -8.07
C LYS A 65 13.94 -2.75 -6.79
N ALA A 66 12.61 -2.79 -6.90
CA ALA A 66 11.75 -2.88 -5.73
C ALA A 66 12.07 -4.14 -4.89
N GLN A 67 12.28 -5.28 -5.53
CA GLN A 67 12.73 -6.51 -4.87
C GLN A 67 14.11 -6.36 -4.23
N HIS A 68 15.06 -5.72 -4.91
CA HIS A 68 16.39 -5.43 -4.35
C HIS A 68 16.31 -4.55 -3.10
N HIS A 69 15.29 -3.71 -2.99
CA HIS A 69 14.97 -2.91 -1.81
C HIS A 69 14.08 -3.65 -0.78
N ASN A 70 14.07 -4.98 -0.80
CA ASN A 70 13.35 -5.84 0.13
C ASN A 70 11.83 -5.59 0.14
N LEU A 71 11.21 -5.35 -1.02
CA LEU A 71 9.76 -5.18 -1.15
C LEU A 71 8.97 -6.31 -0.46
N MET A 72 9.48 -7.55 -0.51
CA MET A 72 8.81 -8.73 0.04
C MET A 72 8.75 -8.72 1.57
N ASP A 73 9.61 -7.98 2.25
CA ASP A 73 9.64 -7.85 3.72
C ASP A 73 8.61 -6.83 4.23
N CYS A 74 8.01 -6.03 3.34
CA CYS A 74 6.95 -5.11 3.72
C CYS A 74 5.77 -5.90 4.29
N ILE A 75 5.34 -5.64 5.51
CA ILE A 75 4.18 -6.35 6.12
C ILE A 75 2.83 -5.65 5.87
N GLU A 76 2.80 -4.62 5.02
CA GLU A 76 1.58 -3.90 4.64
C GLU A 76 0.82 -3.28 5.83
N CYS A 77 1.55 -2.87 6.88
CA CYS A 77 0.98 -2.35 8.12
C CYS A 77 0.30 -0.97 7.99
N GLY A 78 0.63 -0.18 6.96
CA GLY A 78 -0.01 1.13 6.73
C GLY A 78 0.63 2.32 7.43
N ALA A 79 1.59 2.12 8.34
CA ALA A 79 2.20 3.21 9.12
C ALA A 79 2.79 4.32 8.23
N CYS A 80 3.49 3.95 7.15
CA CYS A 80 4.10 4.89 6.23
C CYS A 80 3.07 5.74 5.46
N ALA A 81 1.92 5.18 5.09
CA ALA A 81 0.86 5.90 4.39
C ALA A 81 0.13 6.86 5.35
N TYR A 82 -0.05 6.45 6.61
CA TYR A 82 -0.69 7.28 7.63
C TYR A 82 0.10 8.54 7.96
N VAL A 83 1.42 8.46 8.09
CA VAL A 83 2.27 9.62 8.43
C VAL A 83 2.67 10.47 7.22
N CYS A 84 2.27 10.09 6.00
CA CYS A 84 2.69 10.79 4.80
C CYS A 84 1.97 12.15 4.70
N PRO A 85 2.70 13.29 4.73
CA PRO A 85 2.07 14.61 4.60
C PRO A 85 1.50 14.84 3.19
N SER A 86 1.97 14.08 2.21
CA SER A 86 1.47 14.10 0.83
C SER A 86 0.29 13.14 0.61
N HIS A 87 -0.20 12.46 1.66
CA HIS A 87 -1.32 11.51 1.59
C HIS A 87 -1.17 10.42 0.52
N ILE A 88 0.07 10.01 0.25
CA ILE A 88 0.36 8.97 -0.74
C ILE A 88 -0.05 7.61 -0.17
N PRO A 89 -0.87 6.81 -0.87
CA PRO A 89 -1.29 5.49 -0.42
C PRO A 89 -0.19 4.44 -0.64
N LEU A 90 0.97 4.62 0.01
CA LEU A 90 2.20 3.83 -0.19
C LEU A 90 1.95 2.30 -0.18
N VAL A 91 1.12 1.82 0.73
CA VAL A 91 0.82 0.37 0.84
C VAL A 91 0.05 -0.17 -0.37
N GLN A 92 -0.77 0.64 -1.04
CA GLN A 92 -1.45 0.20 -2.26
C GLN A 92 -0.44 -0.06 -3.38
N TYR A 93 0.54 0.84 -3.57
CA TYR A 93 1.62 0.65 -4.53
C TYR A 93 2.45 -0.61 -4.22
N TYR A 94 2.75 -0.88 -2.95
CA TYR A 94 3.50 -2.09 -2.57
C TYR A 94 2.71 -3.38 -2.80
N ARG A 95 1.39 -3.37 -2.53
CA ARG A 95 0.53 -4.52 -2.81
C ARG A 95 0.48 -4.84 -4.28
N TYR A 96 0.33 -3.82 -5.13
CA TYR A 96 0.40 -3.96 -6.57
C TYR A 96 1.75 -4.54 -7.00
N ALA A 97 2.85 -3.92 -6.60
CA ALA A 97 4.19 -4.39 -6.98
C ALA A 97 4.46 -5.84 -6.53
N LYS A 98 4.03 -6.24 -5.32
CA LYS A 98 4.15 -7.63 -4.87
C LYS A 98 3.28 -8.60 -5.66
N ALA A 99 2.08 -8.18 -6.06
CA ALA A 99 1.19 -9.01 -6.87
C ALA A 99 1.84 -9.27 -8.25
N GLU A 100 2.38 -8.23 -8.88
CA GLU A 100 3.08 -8.34 -10.16
C GLU A 100 4.34 -9.22 -10.05
N VAL A 101 5.16 -9.04 -9.01
CA VAL A 101 6.34 -9.90 -8.77
C VAL A 101 5.95 -11.38 -8.65
N ARG A 102 4.85 -11.68 -7.95
CA ARG A 102 4.35 -13.05 -7.82
C ARG A 102 3.82 -13.61 -9.14
N GLN A 103 3.18 -12.79 -9.95
CA GLN A 103 2.71 -13.19 -11.29
C GLN A 103 3.90 -13.50 -12.20
N GLN A 104 4.90 -12.62 -12.26
CA GLN A 104 6.12 -12.84 -13.04
C GLN A 104 6.84 -14.13 -12.64
N ALA A 105 6.96 -14.39 -11.34
CA ALA A 105 7.55 -15.64 -10.84
C ALA A 105 6.73 -16.88 -11.24
N ALA A 106 5.40 -16.80 -11.22
CA ALA A 106 4.52 -17.89 -11.63
C ALA A 106 4.59 -18.18 -13.14
N ASP A 107 4.74 -17.14 -13.97
CA ASP A 107 4.85 -17.30 -15.41
C ASP A 107 6.20 -17.85 -15.86
N GLN A 108 7.28 -17.59 -15.11
CA GLN A 108 8.59 -18.22 -15.35
C GLN A 108 8.64 -19.72 -15.04
N LEU A 109 7.70 -20.23 -14.24
CA LEU A 109 7.61 -21.66 -13.90
C LEU A 109 6.80 -22.49 -14.92
N LYS A 110 6.20 -21.86 -15.93
CA LYS A 110 5.47 -22.53 -17.02
C LYS A 110 6.38 -22.80 -18.21
#